data_AF-A0AAD9GWL1-F1
#
_entry.id   AF-A0AAD9GWL1-F1
#
_cell.length_a   1.000
_cell.length_b   1.000
_cell.length_c   1.000
_cell.angle_alpha   90.00
_cell.angle_beta   90.00
_cell.angle_gamma   90.00
#
_symmetry.space_group_name_H-M   'P 1'
#
loop_
_entity.id
_entity.type
_entity.pdbx_description
1 polymer ?
#
loop_
_entity_poly.entity_id
_entity_poly.type
_entity_poly.pdbx_seq_one_letter_code
_entity_poly.pdbx_strand_id
1 'polypeptide(L)'
;MRSPRGCRSSEEARSPRRLHRTLELSIINKQLLIKPALMGRLPLRNWSAARDEVRLRFRCTACGKCCTGSGGRVRVNEREVEELAAATDSSVVEFKRRFTHAVEEIVDGQKMKQFVLRQTPDDKQCVFLKGSKCSVYQARPTQCRTFPWWPQNLISDYDWQLAAKDCEGIHLEDEKEDTPAFSFDDVMPETILHDIHRSGENYTYDELHQMLQDLREVEPDFEAQYKAELFAKFSRRIVFNDEEVTVLDTYLDRATRSFVFNDRLHLTQSEVALSEMPDASSEFDRSTLALDVHRALCMPLAWLSKTKLPLNVCVLGAGACTLPLFLLEHYSPQELGRLDAVEPSSQVNSIARRFFGVASALQRDPRLVIREKMGEEFLQQEREAFDVLVVDVEAGESCDGVRAPPIGMLDRQFLQTAKCRLAPNGILAVNVITESQEALNKVESKIGIVFSRELRLSLPSNSVFFLFNEEKDSDIAEYVRMVQNSVFQTQYAQTPALLETCQLTAWHSSN
;
A
#
# COMPACT_ATOMS: atom_id res chain seq x y z
N MET A 1 -39.06 -2.68 -56.46
CA MET A 1 -39.05 -3.39 -55.16
C MET A 1 -37.68 -3.98 -54.91
N ARG A 2 -36.83 -3.28 -54.14
CA ARG A 2 -35.66 -3.84 -53.48
C ARG A 2 -35.56 -3.16 -52.11
N SER A 3 -35.78 -3.94 -51.07
CA SER A 3 -35.75 -3.53 -49.67
C SER A 3 -34.30 -3.41 -49.19
N PRO A 4 -33.94 -2.42 -48.34
CA PRO A 4 -32.59 -2.28 -47.81
C PRO A 4 -32.34 -3.25 -46.64
N ARG A 5 -31.15 -3.86 -46.61
CA ARG A 5 -30.68 -4.71 -45.51
C ARG A 5 -30.32 -3.84 -44.31
N GLY A 6 -30.94 -4.12 -43.18
CA GLY A 6 -30.70 -3.46 -41.90
C GLY A 6 -29.28 -3.69 -41.37
N CYS A 7 -28.72 -2.60 -40.83
CA CYS A 7 -27.58 -2.60 -39.92
C CYS A 7 -28.02 -3.28 -38.62
N ARG A 8 -27.33 -4.33 -38.20
CA ARG A 8 -27.43 -4.84 -36.82
C ARG A 8 -26.37 -4.13 -35.99
N SER A 9 -26.79 -3.19 -35.15
CA SER A 9 -26.02 -2.75 -34.00
C SER A 9 -26.02 -3.89 -32.97
N SER A 10 -24.83 -4.33 -32.57
CA SER A 10 -24.64 -5.21 -31.42
C SER A 10 -24.34 -4.33 -30.20
N GLU A 11 -25.38 -3.84 -29.54
CA GLU A 11 -25.33 -3.45 -28.13
C GLU A 11 -25.42 -4.73 -27.30
N GLU A 12 -24.27 -5.38 -27.07
CA GLU A 12 -24.13 -6.29 -25.93
C GLU A 12 -23.76 -5.44 -24.72
N ALA A 13 -24.71 -5.30 -23.79
CA ALA A 13 -24.47 -4.73 -22.46
C ALA A 13 -23.27 -5.43 -21.81
N ARG A 14 -22.23 -4.65 -21.46
CA ARG A 14 -20.97 -5.16 -20.91
C ARG A 14 -21.18 -5.60 -19.46
N SER A 15 -20.75 -6.82 -19.15
CA SER A 15 -20.94 -7.53 -17.87
C SER A 15 -20.37 -6.78 -16.64
N PRO A 16 -21.01 -6.91 -15.45
CA PRO A 16 -20.52 -6.42 -14.15
C PRO A 16 -19.06 -6.76 -13.81
N ARG A 17 -18.51 -7.83 -14.40
CA ARG A 17 -17.17 -8.35 -14.12
C ARG A 17 -16.01 -7.37 -14.38
N ARG A 18 -16.19 -6.34 -15.24
CA ARG A 18 -15.13 -5.35 -15.54
C ARG A 18 -15.07 -4.19 -14.54
N LEU A 19 -16.18 -3.86 -13.87
CA LEU A 19 -16.28 -2.75 -12.92
C LEU A 19 -15.46 -3.02 -11.64
N HIS A 20 -15.40 -4.30 -11.23
CA HIS A 20 -14.81 -4.68 -9.96
C HIS A 20 -13.27 -4.65 -9.88
N ARG A 21 -12.53 -4.69 -11.00
CA ARG A 21 -11.04 -4.68 -10.95
C ARG A 21 -10.42 -3.28 -10.81
N THR A 22 -11.10 -2.26 -11.31
CA THR A 22 -10.64 -0.86 -11.20
C THR A 22 -10.72 -0.34 -9.76
N LEU A 23 -11.51 -0.99 -8.91
CA LEU A 23 -11.62 -0.73 -7.48
C LEU A 23 -10.46 -1.28 -6.68
N GLU A 24 -9.99 -2.51 -6.97
CA GLU A 24 -8.86 -3.15 -6.28
C GLU A 24 -7.59 -2.27 -6.30
N LEU A 25 -7.23 -1.78 -7.49
CA LEU A 25 -6.11 -0.84 -7.66
C LEU A 25 -6.31 0.49 -6.92
N SER A 26 -7.55 0.93 -6.72
CA SER A 26 -7.85 2.18 -6.01
C SER A 26 -7.75 2.04 -4.49
N ILE A 27 -8.10 0.86 -3.96
CA ILE A 27 -8.03 0.53 -2.53
C ILE A 27 -6.58 0.39 -2.10
N ILE A 28 -5.77 -0.31 -2.91
CA ILE A 28 -4.33 -0.50 -2.67
C ILE A 28 -3.58 0.85 -2.70
N ASN A 29 -3.83 1.68 -3.72
CA ASN A 29 -3.14 2.98 -3.86
C ASN A 29 -3.50 3.99 -2.75
N LYS A 30 -4.68 3.88 -2.13
CA LYS A 30 -5.11 4.80 -1.06
C LYS A 30 -4.28 4.64 0.21
N GLN A 31 -3.75 3.45 0.49
CA GLN A 31 -2.92 3.21 1.68
C GLN A 31 -1.54 3.88 1.60
N LEU A 32 -1.01 4.08 0.39
CA LEU A 32 0.37 4.56 0.17
C LEU A 32 0.54 6.10 0.22
N LEU A 33 -0.56 6.87 0.19
CA LEU A 33 -0.51 8.34 -0.08
C LEU A 33 -0.98 9.24 1.07
N ILE A 34 -1.41 8.66 2.19
CA ILE A 34 -2.02 9.42 3.29
C ILE A 34 -0.92 9.99 4.20
N LYS A 35 -1.05 11.25 4.60
CA LYS A 35 -0.17 11.88 5.60
C LYS A 35 -0.66 11.64 7.03
N PRO A 36 0.24 11.62 8.03
CA PRO A 36 -0.16 11.54 9.43
C PRO A 36 -0.94 12.81 9.81
N ALA A 37 -2.22 12.63 10.13
CA ALA A 37 -3.02 13.61 10.85
C ALA A 37 -3.40 12.98 12.19
N LEU A 38 -3.20 13.73 13.27
CA LEU A 38 -3.63 13.36 14.62
C LEU A 38 -5.15 13.15 14.61
N MET A 39 -5.57 11.89 14.64
CA MET A 39 -6.95 11.55 14.94
C MET A 39 -7.08 11.20 16.42
N GLY A 40 -8.23 11.54 17.01
CA GLY A 40 -8.65 10.92 18.26
C GLY A 40 -8.79 9.41 18.07
N ARG A 41 -8.51 8.65 19.13
CA ARG A 41 -8.54 7.19 19.23
C ARG A 41 -9.98 6.65 19.09
N LEU A 42 -10.60 6.77 17.92
CA LEU A 42 -11.91 6.15 17.70
C LEU A 42 -11.72 4.67 17.36
N PRO A 43 -12.24 3.74 18.18
CA PRO A 43 -12.07 2.32 17.94
C PRO A 43 -12.75 1.94 16.62
N LEU A 44 -12.05 1.15 15.81
CA LEU A 44 -12.59 0.64 14.55
C LEU A 44 -13.81 -0.24 14.79
N ARG A 45 -14.88 0.03 14.04
CA ARG A 45 -16.14 -0.74 14.08
C ARG A 45 -16.15 -1.84 13.01
N ASN A 46 -16.66 -3.02 13.36
CA ASN A 46 -16.75 -4.11 12.41
C ASN A 46 -18.03 -4.01 11.57
N TRP A 47 -17.93 -3.35 10.41
CA TRP A 47 -19.07 -3.21 9.49
C TRP A 47 -19.54 -4.54 8.91
N SER A 48 -18.63 -5.48 8.63
CA SER A 48 -18.96 -6.75 7.95
C SER A 48 -20.07 -7.56 8.63
N ALA A 49 -20.25 -7.42 9.95
CA ALA A 49 -21.27 -8.12 10.72
C ALA A 49 -22.58 -7.33 10.90
N ALA A 50 -22.60 -6.03 10.59
CA ALA A 50 -23.70 -5.12 10.96
C ALA A 50 -23.89 -3.96 9.96
N ARG A 51 -23.71 -4.20 8.65
CA ARG A 51 -23.77 -3.13 7.62
C ARG A 51 -25.10 -2.37 7.63
N ASP A 52 -26.22 -3.04 7.93
CA ASP A 52 -27.56 -2.42 7.96
C ASP A 52 -27.73 -1.38 9.08
N GLU A 53 -26.92 -1.49 10.14
CA GLU A 53 -26.91 -0.58 11.28
C GLU A 53 -25.97 0.62 11.08
N VAL A 54 -25.05 0.54 10.11
CA VAL A 54 -24.08 1.61 9.84
C VAL A 54 -24.79 2.87 9.35
N ARG A 55 -24.40 4.00 9.91
CA ARG A 55 -24.84 5.33 9.48
C ARG A 55 -23.63 6.17 9.12
N LEU A 56 -23.47 6.44 7.82
CA LEU A 56 -22.38 7.23 7.27
C LEU A 56 -22.74 8.72 7.42
N ARG A 57 -21.95 9.47 8.21
CA ARG A 57 -22.22 10.89 8.45
C ARG A 57 -21.34 11.77 7.59
N PHE A 58 -21.95 12.55 6.69
CA PHE A 58 -21.21 13.40 5.77
C PHE A 58 -21.93 14.73 5.47
N ARG A 59 -21.18 15.82 5.47
CA ARG A 59 -21.60 17.12 4.91
C ARG A 59 -20.41 17.81 4.28
N CYS A 60 -20.43 18.01 2.96
CA CYS A 60 -19.37 18.78 2.29
C CYS A 60 -19.34 20.23 2.82
N THR A 61 -18.21 20.65 3.38
CA THR A 61 -17.96 22.04 3.84
C THR A 61 -17.28 22.91 2.79
N ALA A 62 -17.05 22.36 1.58
CA ALA A 62 -16.25 22.97 0.53
C ALA A 62 -14.84 23.40 1.02
N CYS A 63 -14.22 22.60 1.89
CA CYS A 63 -12.91 22.88 2.49
C CYS A 63 -11.72 22.72 1.53
N GLY A 64 -11.90 22.02 0.40
CA GLY A 64 -10.85 21.78 -0.58
C GLY A 64 -9.81 20.72 -0.18
N LYS A 65 -9.91 20.08 0.99
CA LYS A 65 -8.96 19.04 1.44
C LYS A 65 -8.86 17.85 0.47
N CYS A 66 -9.98 17.40 -0.09
CA CYS A 66 -10.01 16.35 -1.12
C CYS A 66 -9.38 16.77 -2.47
N CYS A 67 -9.09 18.07 -2.66
CA CYS A 67 -8.34 18.58 -3.80
C CYS A 67 -6.83 18.66 -3.55
N THR A 68 -6.37 18.26 -2.35
CA THR A 68 -4.96 18.23 -1.95
C THR A 68 -4.46 16.79 -1.85
N GLY A 69 -3.14 16.60 -1.82
CA GLY A 69 -2.50 15.30 -1.76
C GLY A 69 -1.62 15.04 -2.99
N SER A 70 -0.53 14.31 -2.77
CA SER A 70 0.40 13.95 -3.84
C SER A 70 -0.05 12.68 -4.55
N GLY A 71 0.06 12.64 -5.87
CA GLY A 71 -0.35 11.48 -6.68
C GLY A 71 -1.87 11.30 -6.83
N GLY A 72 -2.69 12.23 -6.34
CA GLY A 72 -4.14 12.19 -6.50
C GLY A 72 -4.57 12.47 -7.95
N ARG A 73 -5.13 11.46 -8.64
CA ARG A 73 -5.56 11.58 -10.04
C ARG A 73 -7.07 11.76 -10.15
N VAL A 74 -7.51 12.92 -10.63
CA VAL A 74 -8.90 13.15 -11.04
C VAL A 74 -9.02 12.79 -12.52
N ARG A 75 -9.61 11.63 -12.82
CA ARG A 75 -9.91 11.18 -14.17
C ARG A 75 -11.04 12.02 -14.76
N VAL A 76 -10.92 12.33 -16.05
CA VAL A 76 -11.95 13.03 -16.81
C VAL A 76 -12.14 12.35 -18.17
N ASN A 77 -13.40 12.19 -18.57
CA ASN A 77 -13.74 11.73 -19.92
C ASN A 77 -13.92 12.92 -20.88
N GLU A 78 -14.29 12.65 -22.14
CA GLU A 78 -14.38 13.71 -23.15
C GLU A 78 -15.56 14.65 -22.87
N ARG A 79 -16.70 14.12 -22.41
CA ARG A 79 -17.89 14.91 -22.07
C ARG A 79 -17.63 15.86 -20.90
N GLU A 80 -17.00 15.37 -19.85
CA GLU A 80 -16.61 16.19 -18.69
C GLU A 80 -15.59 17.27 -19.07
N VAL A 81 -14.69 16.98 -20.01
CA VAL A 81 -13.77 17.99 -20.55
C VAL A 81 -14.52 19.10 -21.29
N GLU A 82 -15.61 18.80 -22.01
CA GLU A 82 -16.45 19.83 -22.65
C GLU A 82 -17.10 20.74 -21.60
N GLU A 83 -17.67 20.16 -20.54
CA GLU A 83 -18.28 20.92 -19.44
C GLU A 83 -17.27 21.80 -18.70
N LEU A 84 -16.09 21.26 -18.39
CA LEU A 84 -15.02 21.98 -17.71
C LEU A 84 -14.42 23.09 -18.60
N ALA A 85 -14.31 22.86 -19.91
CA ALA A 85 -13.87 23.88 -20.86
C ALA A 85 -14.86 25.05 -20.91
N ALA A 86 -16.15 24.75 -20.99
CA ALA A 86 -17.21 25.77 -20.93
C ALA A 86 -17.18 26.53 -19.59
N ALA A 87 -17.01 25.86 -18.46
CA ALA A 87 -16.93 26.48 -17.14
C ALA A 87 -15.68 27.33 -16.90
N THR A 88 -14.68 27.23 -17.78
CA THR A 88 -13.42 27.99 -17.71
C THR A 88 -13.25 28.96 -18.89
N ASP A 89 -14.31 29.22 -19.64
CA ASP A 89 -14.33 30.08 -20.83
C ASP A 89 -13.21 29.74 -21.83
N SER A 90 -12.91 28.45 -21.98
CA SER A 90 -11.82 27.93 -22.80
C SER A 90 -12.36 27.04 -23.92
N SER A 91 -11.65 26.96 -25.05
CA SER A 91 -11.93 25.90 -26.03
C SER A 91 -11.52 24.53 -25.49
N VAL A 92 -12.18 23.45 -25.93
CA VAL A 92 -11.82 22.06 -25.54
C VAL A 92 -10.34 21.76 -25.77
N VAL A 93 -9.80 22.20 -26.91
CA VAL A 93 -8.39 22.00 -27.27
C VAL A 93 -7.47 22.73 -26.29
N GLU A 94 -7.79 23.99 -25.98
CA GLU A 94 -7.03 24.77 -25.01
C GLU A 94 -7.11 24.16 -23.61
N PHE A 95 -8.30 23.72 -23.20
CA PHE A 95 -8.53 23.10 -21.91
C PHE A 95 -7.69 21.84 -21.73
N LYS A 96 -7.77 20.90 -22.69
CA LYS A 96 -6.95 19.67 -22.68
C LYS A 96 -5.45 20.01 -22.58
N ARG A 97 -4.98 21.00 -23.35
CA ARG A 97 -3.58 21.41 -23.33
C ARG A 97 -3.15 21.98 -21.97
N ARG A 98 -3.98 22.83 -21.34
CA ARG A 98 -3.61 23.59 -20.14
C ARG A 98 -3.86 22.84 -18.85
N PHE A 99 -4.93 22.05 -18.78
CA PHE A 99 -5.47 21.53 -17.53
C PHE A 99 -5.48 20.02 -17.43
N THR A 100 -5.20 19.28 -18.50
CA THR A 100 -5.12 17.82 -18.45
C THR A 100 -3.75 17.28 -18.87
N HIS A 101 -3.48 16.05 -18.50
CA HIS A 101 -2.44 15.23 -19.12
C HIS A 101 -2.92 13.80 -19.27
N ALA A 102 -2.29 13.06 -20.17
CA ALA A 102 -2.57 11.64 -20.32
C ALA A 102 -1.74 10.85 -19.30
N VAL A 103 -2.34 9.79 -18.77
CA VAL A 103 -1.66 8.73 -18.03
C VAL A 103 -1.92 7.42 -18.77
N GLU A 104 -0.90 6.58 -18.86
CA GLU A 104 -1.05 5.20 -19.30
C GLU A 104 -1.22 4.33 -18.05
N GLU A 105 -2.30 3.56 -18.01
CA GLU A 105 -2.54 2.55 -16.99
C GLU A 105 -2.68 1.20 -17.68
N ILE A 106 -2.17 0.14 -17.04
CA ILE A 106 -2.33 -1.22 -17.52
C ILE A 106 -3.53 -1.81 -16.78
N VAL A 107 -4.60 -2.11 -17.51
CA VAL A 107 -5.80 -2.77 -17.00
C VAL A 107 -5.96 -4.08 -17.76
N ASP A 108 -5.97 -5.20 -17.04
CA ASP A 108 -6.01 -6.56 -17.63
C ASP A 108 -4.92 -6.82 -18.68
N GLY A 109 -3.71 -6.30 -18.45
CA GLY A 109 -2.60 -6.42 -19.40
C GLY A 109 -2.73 -5.55 -20.66
N GLN A 110 -3.80 -4.75 -20.77
CA GLN A 110 -4.01 -3.80 -21.85
C GLN A 110 -3.64 -2.39 -21.43
N LYS A 111 -2.89 -1.69 -22.27
CA LYS A 111 -2.59 -0.27 -22.06
C LYS A 111 -3.83 0.56 -22.35
N MET A 112 -4.35 1.21 -21.32
CA MET A 112 -5.41 2.20 -21.42
C MET A 112 -4.83 3.59 -21.22
N LYS A 113 -5.17 4.49 -22.13
CA LYS A 113 -4.83 5.90 -22.03
C LYS A 113 -6.00 6.65 -21.40
N GLN A 114 -5.77 7.26 -20.25
CA GLN A 114 -6.78 8.05 -19.54
C GLN A 114 -6.32 9.50 -19.43
N PHE A 115 -7.26 10.44 -19.47
CA PHE A 115 -6.97 11.84 -19.19
C PHE A 115 -7.25 12.14 -17.72
N VAL A 116 -6.33 12.85 -17.08
CA VAL A 116 -6.47 13.30 -15.71
C VAL A 116 -6.25 14.81 -15.63
N LEU A 117 -6.88 15.45 -14.65
CA LEU A 117 -6.62 16.85 -14.34
C LEU A 117 -5.19 17.01 -13.81
N ARG A 118 -4.51 18.06 -14.25
CA ARG A 118 -3.18 18.43 -13.74
C ARG A 118 -3.23 18.83 -12.28
N GLN A 119 -2.16 18.52 -11.57
CA GLN A 119 -1.86 19.09 -10.27
C GLN A 119 -0.97 20.34 -10.41
N THR A 120 -0.73 21.04 -9.31
CA THR A 120 0.27 22.11 -9.18
C THR A 120 1.68 21.58 -9.52
N PRO A 121 2.66 22.45 -9.84
CA PRO A 121 4.01 22.01 -10.22
C PRO A 121 4.73 21.14 -9.18
N ASP A 122 4.36 21.27 -7.90
CA ASP A 122 4.87 20.45 -6.80
C ASP A 122 4.08 19.14 -6.58
N ASP A 123 3.09 18.87 -7.42
CA ASP A 123 2.22 17.68 -7.38
C ASP A 123 1.53 17.52 -6.03
N LYS A 124 1.00 18.61 -5.46
CA LYS A 124 0.33 18.59 -4.14
C LYS A 124 -1.15 18.95 -4.17
N GLN A 125 -1.63 19.62 -5.21
CA GLN A 125 -2.98 20.16 -5.25
C GLN A 125 -3.55 20.13 -6.67
N CYS A 126 -4.85 19.94 -6.83
CA CYS A 126 -5.52 20.11 -8.11
C CYS A 126 -5.32 21.54 -8.66
N VAL A 127 -5.10 21.69 -9.97
CA VAL A 127 -4.91 22.99 -10.64
C VAL A 127 -6.08 23.97 -10.44
N PHE A 128 -7.28 23.47 -10.16
CA PHE A 128 -8.49 24.26 -9.92
C PHE A 128 -8.72 24.63 -8.44
N LEU A 129 -7.85 24.21 -7.52
CA LEU A 129 -7.92 24.68 -6.14
C LEU A 129 -7.42 26.13 -6.05
N LYS A 130 -8.28 27.05 -5.60
CA LYS A 130 -7.97 28.46 -5.35
C LYS A 130 -8.23 28.79 -3.89
N GLY A 131 -7.15 28.99 -3.13
CA GLY A 131 -7.25 29.03 -1.68
C GLY A 131 -7.80 27.69 -1.16
N SER A 132 -8.92 27.71 -0.44
CA SER A 132 -9.60 26.49 0.03
C SER A 132 -10.79 26.07 -0.84
N LYS A 133 -11.02 26.69 -2.00
CA LYS A 133 -12.22 26.47 -2.82
C LYS A 133 -11.88 25.99 -4.23
N CYS A 134 -12.66 25.05 -4.74
CA CYS A 134 -12.57 24.64 -6.14
C CYS A 134 -13.15 25.73 -7.04
N SER A 135 -12.37 26.23 -8.01
CA SER A 135 -12.81 27.28 -8.94
C SER A 135 -13.85 26.79 -9.95
N VAL A 136 -13.98 25.48 -10.13
CA VAL A 136 -14.96 24.84 -11.02
C VAL A 136 -15.97 23.99 -10.24
N TYR A 137 -16.35 24.42 -9.03
CA TYR A 137 -17.15 23.60 -8.11
C TYR A 137 -18.48 23.08 -8.71
N GLN A 138 -19.12 23.90 -9.56
CA GLN A 138 -20.38 23.54 -10.24
C GLN A 138 -20.18 22.65 -11.47
N ALA A 139 -18.96 22.57 -12.01
CA ALA A 139 -18.59 21.73 -13.16
C ALA A 139 -17.66 20.58 -12.74
N ARG A 140 -17.71 20.18 -11.45
CA ARG A 140 -16.89 19.07 -10.96
C ARG A 140 -17.17 17.81 -11.77
N PRO A 141 -16.14 17.05 -12.17
CA PRO A 141 -16.34 15.75 -12.81
C PRO A 141 -16.98 14.76 -11.83
N THR A 142 -17.54 13.68 -12.36
CA THR A 142 -18.22 12.60 -11.64
C THR A 142 -17.40 12.09 -10.47
N GLN A 143 -16.10 11.84 -10.67
CA GLN A 143 -15.20 11.42 -9.59
C GLN A 143 -15.20 12.41 -8.41
N CYS A 144 -15.20 13.73 -8.67
CA CYS A 144 -15.20 14.76 -7.64
C CYS A 144 -16.58 15.00 -7.00
N ARG A 145 -17.66 14.68 -7.71
CA ARG A 145 -19.05 14.82 -7.20
C ARG A 145 -19.44 13.66 -6.29
N THR A 146 -19.04 12.46 -6.67
CA THR A 146 -19.33 11.20 -5.96
C THR A 146 -18.49 11.01 -4.68
N PHE A 147 -17.50 11.87 -4.39
CA PHE A 147 -16.76 11.80 -3.13
C PHE A 147 -17.65 12.26 -1.95
N PRO A 148 -17.70 11.52 -0.83
CA PRO A 148 -16.83 10.41 -0.42
C PRO A 148 -17.42 9.01 -0.64
N TRP A 149 -18.48 8.87 -1.44
CA TRP A 149 -19.22 7.62 -1.68
C TRP A 149 -18.55 6.64 -2.63
N TRP A 150 -17.25 6.77 -2.83
CA TRP A 150 -16.46 5.85 -3.63
C TRP A 150 -16.44 4.47 -2.97
N PRO A 151 -16.56 3.36 -3.71
CA PRO A 151 -16.68 2.05 -3.07
C PRO A 151 -15.50 1.71 -2.16
N GLN A 152 -14.28 2.14 -2.50
CA GLN A 152 -13.10 1.97 -1.65
C GLN A 152 -13.20 2.62 -0.27
N ASN A 153 -14.03 3.66 -0.09
CA ASN A 153 -14.27 4.29 1.20
C ASN A 153 -15.35 3.54 2.01
N LEU A 154 -16.13 2.69 1.35
CA LEU A 154 -17.32 2.03 1.89
C LEU A 154 -17.08 0.56 2.29
N ILE A 155 -15.86 0.05 2.09
CA ILE A 155 -15.50 -1.34 2.39
C ILE A 155 -15.59 -1.63 3.88
N SER A 156 -15.11 -0.71 4.73
CA SER A 156 -15.07 -0.87 6.18
C SER A 156 -14.94 0.47 6.91
N ASP A 157 -15.16 0.46 8.23
CA ASP A 157 -14.93 1.62 9.10
C ASP A 157 -13.49 2.13 8.99
N TYR A 158 -12.52 1.21 8.81
CA TYR A 158 -11.13 1.56 8.57
C TYR A 158 -10.97 2.43 7.32
N ASP A 159 -11.59 2.04 6.20
CA ASP A 159 -11.46 2.80 4.95
C ASP A 159 -12.20 4.14 5.00
N TRP A 160 -13.29 4.22 5.77
CA TRP A 160 -14.03 5.45 6.06
C TRP A 160 -13.25 6.41 6.96
N GLN A 161 -12.62 5.92 8.03
CA GLN A 161 -11.72 6.70 8.88
C GLN A 161 -10.51 7.21 8.09
N LEU A 162 -9.96 6.40 7.17
CA LEU A 162 -8.93 6.87 6.25
C LEU A 162 -9.43 7.99 5.32
N ALA A 163 -10.65 7.88 4.78
CA ALA A 163 -11.24 8.94 3.95
C ALA A 163 -11.43 10.25 4.73
N ALA A 164 -11.73 10.16 6.02
CA ALA A 164 -11.92 11.33 6.89
C ALA A 164 -10.67 12.21 7.03
N LYS A 165 -9.48 11.64 6.83
CA LYS A 165 -8.22 12.41 6.79
C LYS A 165 -8.18 13.41 5.64
N ASP A 166 -8.80 13.06 4.53
CA ASP A 166 -8.86 13.89 3.33
C ASP A 166 -10.11 14.79 3.29
N CYS A 167 -11.01 14.67 4.27
CA CYS A 167 -12.23 15.47 4.33
C CYS A 167 -12.80 15.61 5.74
N GLU A 168 -12.76 16.85 6.26
CA GLU A 168 -13.37 17.19 7.57
C GLU A 168 -14.90 17.07 7.61
N GLY A 169 -15.53 16.98 6.43
CA GLY A 169 -16.97 16.78 6.31
C GLY A 169 -17.40 15.35 6.60
N ILE A 170 -16.47 14.41 6.68
CA ILE A 170 -16.71 13.03 7.13
C ILE A 170 -16.66 13.02 8.66
N HIS A 171 -17.77 12.67 9.28
CA HIS A 171 -17.89 12.60 10.73
C HIS A 171 -17.89 11.14 11.17
N LEU A 172 -17.06 10.85 12.17
CA LEU A 172 -16.83 9.49 12.66
C LEU A 172 -17.64 9.14 13.92
N GLU A 173 -18.10 10.17 14.61
CA GLU A 173 -18.93 10.07 15.82
C GLU A 173 -20.41 10.25 15.47
N ASP A 174 -21.27 9.55 16.21
CA ASP A 174 -22.72 9.58 15.99
C ASP A 174 -23.41 10.82 16.59
N GLU A 175 -22.69 11.71 17.28
CA GLU A 175 -23.31 12.72 18.17
C GLU A 175 -23.57 14.10 17.53
N LYS A 176 -23.23 14.34 16.26
CA LYS A 176 -23.53 15.63 15.62
C LYS A 176 -24.93 15.64 15.00
N GLU A 177 -25.94 16.06 15.77
CA GLU A 177 -27.35 16.16 15.36
C GLU A 177 -27.55 16.87 14.00
N ASP A 178 -26.74 17.87 13.67
CA ASP A 178 -26.88 18.66 12.43
C ASP A 178 -26.23 18.02 11.18
N THR A 179 -25.53 16.90 11.31
CA THR A 179 -24.88 16.23 10.18
C THR A 179 -25.79 15.16 9.60
N PRO A 180 -26.09 15.18 8.28
CA PRO A 180 -26.87 14.13 7.63
C PRO A 180 -26.25 12.75 7.82
N ALA A 181 -27.10 11.77 8.08
CA ALA A 181 -26.74 10.37 8.23
C ALA A 181 -27.34 9.58 7.06
N PHE A 182 -26.51 8.78 6.40
CA PHE A 182 -26.87 7.98 5.24
C PHE A 182 -26.71 6.49 5.56
N SER A 183 -27.67 5.68 5.13
CA SER A 183 -27.49 4.23 5.04
C SER A 183 -26.66 3.88 3.80
N PHE A 184 -26.26 2.61 3.66
CA PHE A 184 -25.63 2.17 2.42
C PHE A 184 -26.57 2.32 1.21
N ASP A 185 -27.86 2.04 1.38
CA ASP A 185 -28.86 2.19 0.30
C ASP A 185 -28.96 3.64 -0.20
N ASP A 186 -28.86 4.61 0.71
CA ASP A 186 -28.92 6.03 0.34
C ASP A 186 -27.72 6.47 -0.53
N VAL A 187 -26.56 5.80 -0.41
CA VAL A 187 -25.31 6.20 -1.10
C VAL A 187 -24.97 5.33 -2.32
N MET A 188 -25.60 4.17 -2.47
CA MET A 188 -25.38 3.26 -3.61
C MET A 188 -25.48 3.94 -4.98
N PRO A 189 -26.40 4.89 -5.23
CA PRO A 189 -26.46 5.55 -6.53
C PRO A 189 -25.16 6.28 -6.89
N GLU A 190 -24.60 7.03 -5.94
CA GLU A 190 -23.34 7.75 -6.13
C GLU A 190 -22.15 6.78 -6.29
N THR A 191 -22.20 5.65 -5.57
CA THR A 191 -21.21 4.57 -5.66
C THR A 191 -21.23 3.91 -7.04
N ILE A 192 -22.41 3.60 -7.59
CA ILE A 192 -22.58 3.04 -8.94
C ILE A 192 -22.08 4.02 -10.01
N LEU A 193 -22.47 5.30 -9.89
CA LEU A 193 -22.02 6.36 -10.79
C LEU A 193 -20.50 6.46 -10.85
N HIS A 194 -19.86 6.39 -9.68
CA HIS A 194 -18.41 6.38 -9.57
C HIS A 194 -17.78 5.21 -10.33
N ASP A 195 -18.33 4.02 -10.17
CA ASP A 195 -17.81 2.81 -10.83
C ASP A 195 -17.99 2.83 -12.34
N ILE A 196 -19.16 3.24 -12.82
CA ILE A 196 -19.40 3.36 -14.26
C ILE A 196 -18.40 4.36 -14.86
N HIS A 197 -18.21 5.51 -14.21
CA HIS A 197 -17.21 6.51 -14.61
C HIS A 197 -15.80 5.92 -14.66
N ARG A 198 -15.41 5.15 -13.63
CA ARG A 198 -14.09 4.51 -13.56
C ARG A 198 -13.86 3.45 -14.62
N SER A 199 -14.92 2.83 -15.14
CA SER A 199 -14.80 1.86 -16.23
C SER A 199 -14.42 2.50 -17.58
N GLY A 200 -14.43 3.84 -17.65
CA GLY A 200 -14.00 4.61 -18.81
C GLY A 200 -15.14 5.00 -19.76
N GLU A 201 -16.39 4.86 -19.31
CA GLU A 201 -17.57 5.28 -20.08
C GLU A 201 -17.62 6.81 -20.22
N ASN A 202 -18.12 7.27 -21.36
CA ASN A 202 -18.04 8.67 -21.77
C ASN A 202 -19.37 9.40 -21.53
N TYR A 203 -19.73 9.54 -20.26
CA TYR A 203 -20.94 10.21 -19.79
C TYR A 203 -20.63 11.30 -18.76
N THR A 204 -21.46 12.34 -18.72
CA THR A 204 -21.42 13.33 -17.63
C THR A 204 -22.09 12.77 -16.37
N TYR A 205 -21.91 13.44 -15.24
CA TYR A 205 -22.56 13.05 -13.98
C TYR A 205 -24.09 13.04 -14.10
N ASP A 206 -24.66 14.06 -14.76
CA ASP A 206 -26.11 14.19 -14.91
C ASP A 206 -26.66 13.12 -15.89
N GLU A 207 -25.91 12.79 -16.95
CA GLU A 207 -26.25 11.69 -17.86
C GLU A 207 -26.27 10.34 -17.14
N LEU A 208 -25.26 10.06 -16.30
CA LEU A 208 -25.22 8.82 -15.52
C LEU A 208 -26.36 8.72 -14.51
N HIS A 209 -26.74 9.84 -13.89
CA HIS A 209 -27.91 9.89 -13.00
C HIS A 209 -29.19 9.55 -13.76
N GLN A 210 -29.39 10.14 -14.94
CA GLN A 210 -30.56 9.82 -15.76
C GLN A 210 -30.56 8.35 -16.19
N MET A 211 -29.42 7.82 -16.62
CA MET A 211 -29.30 6.41 -17.00
C MET A 211 -29.62 5.47 -15.84
N LEU A 212 -29.16 5.79 -14.63
CA LEU A 212 -29.47 4.98 -13.45
C LEU A 212 -30.96 5.07 -13.07
N GLN A 213 -31.59 6.24 -13.23
CA GLN A 213 -33.03 6.39 -13.04
C GLN A 213 -33.82 5.53 -14.04
N ASP A 214 -33.46 5.58 -15.32
CA ASP A 214 -34.09 4.76 -16.36
C ASP A 214 -33.87 3.25 -16.08
N LEU A 215 -32.68 2.87 -15.61
CA LEU A 215 -32.34 1.49 -15.26
C LEU A 215 -33.20 0.97 -14.10
N ARG A 216 -33.52 1.80 -13.10
CA ARG A 216 -34.41 1.41 -11.99
C ARG A 216 -35.82 1.05 -12.45
N GLU A 217 -36.29 1.63 -13.55
CA GLU A 217 -37.63 1.31 -14.09
C GLU A 217 -37.67 -0.06 -14.75
N VAL A 218 -36.57 -0.48 -15.38
CA VAL A 218 -36.48 -1.75 -16.12
C VAL A 218 -35.90 -2.90 -15.29
N GLU A 219 -34.99 -2.60 -14.36
CA GLU A 219 -34.30 -3.54 -13.48
C GLU A 219 -34.31 -3.02 -12.03
N PRO A 220 -35.45 -3.10 -11.32
CA PRO A 220 -35.61 -2.52 -9.99
C PRO A 220 -34.67 -3.10 -8.92
N ASP A 221 -34.17 -4.32 -9.13
CA ASP A 221 -33.25 -5.00 -8.21
C ASP A 221 -31.76 -4.70 -8.49
N PHE A 222 -31.43 -3.94 -9.54
CA PHE A 222 -30.05 -3.71 -9.97
C PHE A 222 -29.16 -3.17 -8.84
N GLU A 223 -29.61 -2.14 -8.11
CA GLU A 223 -28.81 -1.54 -7.04
C GLU A 223 -28.61 -2.49 -5.86
N ALA A 224 -29.63 -3.28 -5.51
CA ALA A 224 -29.55 -4.28 -4.46
C ALA A 224 -28.56 -5.39 -4.83
N GLN A 225 -28.56 -5.83 -6.09
CA GLN A 225 -27.61 -6.80 -6.63
C GLN A 225 -26.18 -6.26 -6.64
N TYR A 226 -25.98 -5.04 -7.13
CA TYR A 226 -24.68 -4.36 -7.11
C TYR A 226 -24.13 -4.24 -5.67
N LYS A 227 -24.97 -3.77 -4.72
CA LYS A 227 -24.61 -3.66 -3.31
C LYS A 227 -24.19 -5.02 -2.72
N ALA A 228 -24.95 -6.06 -3.00
CA ALA A 228 -24.64 -7.41 -2.55
C ALA A 228 -23.31 -7.92 -3.12
N GLU A 229 -23.05 -7.70 -4.41
CA GLU A 229 -21.79 -8.09 -5.06
C GLU A 229 -20.60 -7.33 -4.48
N LEU A 230 -20.72 -6.00 -4.32
CA LEU A 230 -19.70 -5.15 -3.71
C LEU A 230 -19.31 -5.66 -2.31
N PHE A 231 -20.30 -5.99 -1.49
CA PHE A 231 -20.09 -6.43 -0.11
C PHE A 231 -19.59 -7.87 0.03
N ALA A 232 -19.91 -8.74 -0.93
CA ALA A 232 -19.40 -10.10 -1.00
C ALA A 232 -17.94 -10.11 -1.48
N LYS A 233 -17.60 -9.26 -2.47
CA LYS A 233 -16.27 -9.21 -3.06
C LYS A 233 -15.28 -8.42 -2.21
N PHE A 234 -15.72 -7.34 -1.57
CA PHE A 234 -14.86 -6.45 -0.80
C PHE A 234 -15.32 -6.37 0.64
N SER A 235 -14.48 -6.87 1.53
CA SER A 235 -14.71 -6.72 2.96
C SER A 235 -13.41 -6.67 3.75
N ARG A 236 -13.44 -5.95 4.86
CA ARG A 236 -12.45 -6.10 5.92
C ARG A 236 -13.15 -6.52 7.18
N ARG A 237 -12.58 -7.53 7.85
CA ARG A 237 -13.06 -8.06 9.11
C ARG A 237 -12.04 -7.74 10.20
N ILE A 238 -12.52 -7.16 11.29
CA ILE A 238 -11.71 -6.97 12.49
C ILE A 238 -11.57 -8.34 13.19
N VAL A 239 -10.33 -8.83 13.26
CA VAL A 239 -9.97 -10.05 13.99
C VAL A 239 -9.70 -9.73 15.45
N PHE A 240 -9.06 -8.59 15.69
CA PHE A 240 -8.72 -8.08 17.00
C PHE A 240 -8.59 -6.56 16.96
N ASN A 241 -8.97 -5.89 18.03
CA ASN A 241 -8.83 -4.45 18.19
C ASN A 241 -8.68 -4.15 19.70
N ASP A 242 -7.72 -3.31 20.04
CA ASP A 242 -7.57 -2.69 21.37
C ASP A 242 -7.33 -1.18 21.24
N GLU A 243 -6.84 -0.50 22.29
CA GLU A 243 -6.62 0.96 22.21
C GLU A 243 -5.48 1.37 21.24
N GLU A 244 -4.51 0.49 21.01
CA GLU A 244 -3.27 0.83 20.28
C GLU A 244 -3.18 0.15 18.91
N VAL A 245 -3.72 -1.06 18.76
CA VAL A 245 -3.56 -1.87 17.53
C VAL A 245 -4.87 -2.51 17.07
N THR A 246 -4.97 -2.68 15.75
CA THR A 246 -6.04 -3.44 15.10
C THR A 246 -5.48 -4.46 14.13
N VAL A 247 -5.98 -5.70 14.21
CA VAL A 247 -5.70 -6.81 13.28
C VAL A 247 -6.90 -7.01 12.36
N LEU A 248 -6.64 -7.02 11.06
CA LEU A 248 -7.65 -7.02 10.01
C LEU A 248 -7.42 -8.18 9.05
N ASP A 249 -8.47 -8.94 8.78
CA ASP A 249 -8.54 -9.81 7.60
C ASP A 249 -9.17 -9.00 6.47
N THR A 250 -8.48 -8.92 5.34
CA THR A 250 -8.88 -8.19 4.14
C THR A 250 -9.19 -9.18 3.03
N TYR A 251 -10.42 -9.15 2.52
CA TYR A 251 -10.89 -9.97 1.43
C TYR A 251 -11.12 -9.06 0.22
N LEU A 252 -10.11 -8.96 -0.64
CA LEU A 252 -10.14 -8.28 -1.94
C LEU A 252 -9.78 -9.32 -3.02
N ASP A 253 -8.74 -9.09 -3.82
CA ASP A 253 -8.20 -10.08 -4.77
C ASP A 253 -7.65 -11.34 -4.10
N ARG A 254 -6.87 -11.13 -3.03
CA ARG A 254 -6.28 -12.19 -2.22
C ARG A 254 -6.64 -11.90 -0.76
N ALA A 255 -7.01 -12.94 -0.04
CA ALA A 255 -7.25 -12.82 1.39
C ALA A 255 -5.92 -12.56 2.11
N THR A 256 -5.83 -11.50 2.90
CA THR A 256 -4.64 -11.18 3.70
C THR A 256 -5.03 -10.84 5.13
N ARG A 257 -4.13 -11.15 6.07
CA ARG A 257 -4.17 -10.64 7.43
C ARG A 257 -3.09 -9.58 7.59
N SER A 258 -3.49 -8.43 8.09
CA SER A 258 -2.59 -7.34 8.43
C SER A 258 -2.84 -6.82 9.83
N PHE A 259 -1.89 -6.06 10.38
CA PHE A 259 -2.15 -5.23 11.54
C PHE A 259 -1.63 -3.81 11.34
N VAL A 260 -2.28 -2.88 12.03
CA VAL A 260 -2.01 -1.45 12.00
C VAL A 260 -2.02 -0.90 13.42
N PHE A 261 -1.26 0.18 13.65
CA PHE A 261 -1.42 1.01 14.84
C PHE A 261 -2.59 1.98 14.64
N ASN A 262 -3.45 2.12 15.65
CA ASN A 262 -4.69 2.88 15.58
C ASN A 262 -4.47 4.40 15.38
N ASP A 263 -3.34 4.93 15.84
CA ASP A 263 -2.92 6.32 15.63
C ASP A 263 -2.37 6.60 14.22
N ARG A 264 -2.04 5.54 13.46
CA ARG A 264 -1.45 5.64 12.11
C ARG A 264 -1.99 4.57 11.19
N LEU A 265 -3.32 4.44 11.11
CA LEU A 265 -4.05 3.48 10.26
C LEU A 265 -3.50 3.33 8.82
N HIS A 266 -3.00 4.38 8.19
CA HIS A 266 -2.41 4.34 6.84
C HIS A 266 -1.13 3.49 6.71
N LEU A 267 -0.50 3.07 7.81
CA LEU A 267 0.76 2.35 7.83
C LEU A 267 0.52 0.91 8.26
N THR A 268 0.40 0.04 7.27
CA THR A 268 0.38 -1.42 7.48
C THR A 268 1.73 -1.88 8.00
N GLN A 269 1.76 -2.37 9.23
CA GLN A 269 3.00 -2.79 9.89
C GLN A 269 3.47 -4.16 9.41
N SER A 270 2.55 -5.09 9.18
CA SER A 270 2.83 -6.40 8.63
C SER A 270 1.62 -6.93 7.92
N GLU A 271 1.84 -7.69 6.85
CA GLU A 271 0.80 -8.33 6.05
C GLU A 271 1.23 -9.74 5.67
N VAL A 272 0.33 -10.70 5.78
CA VAL A 272 0.52 -12.09 5.39
C VAL A 272 -0.70 -12.57 4.64
N ALA A 273 -0.53 -13.40 3.61
CA ALA A 273 -1.66 -13.98 2.93
C ALA A 273 -2.33 -15.08 3.75
N LEU A 274 -3.64 -15.21 3.59
CA LEU A 274 -4.45 -16.26 4.20
C LEU A 274 -4.72 -17.37 3.18
N SER A 275 -4.79 -18.60 3.66
CA SER A 275 -5.18 -19.74 2.83
C SER A 275 -6.64 -19.63 2.40
N GLU A 276 -6.94 -19.82 1.11
CA GLU A 276 -8.32 -19.78 0.57
C GLU A 276 -9.20 -20.92 1.11
N MET A 277 -8.59 -22.02 1.58
CA MET A 277 -9.27 -23.21 2.08
C MET A 277 -9.10 -23.29 3.61
N PRO A 278 -10.19 -23.19 4.41
CA PRO A 278 -10.16 -23.36 5.86
C PRO A 278 -9.62 -24.72 6.32
N ASP A 279 -9.60 -25.70 5.41
CA ASP A 279 -9.28 -27.11 5.68
C ASP A 279 -7.80 -27.45 5.41
N ALA A 280 -6.97 -26.48 4.99
CA ALA A 280 -5.53 -26.67 4.84
C ALA A 280 -4.83 -26.63 6.22
N SER A 281 -3.78 -27.43 6.41
CA SER A 281 -3.03 -27.55 7.66
C SER A 281 -2.33 -26.27 8.15
N SER A 282 -2.36 -25.18 7.38
CA SER A 282 -1.85 -23.85 7.72
C SER A 282 -2.89 -22.78 7.39
N GLU A 283 -3.26 -21.96 8.39
CA GLU A 283 -4.11 -20.77 8.24
C GLU A 283 -3.50 -19.71 7.31
N PHE A 284 -2.17 -19.68 7.21
CA PHE A 284 -1.43 -18.67 6.47
C PHE A 284 -0.80 -19.26 5.22
N ASP A 285 -0.93 -18.55 4.10
CA ASP A 285 -0.24 -18.84 2.86
C ASP A 285 1.07 -18.06 2.80
N ARG A 286 2.18 -18.74 3.07
CA ARG A 286 3.53 -18.18 2.98
C ARG A 286 4.25 -18.58 1.69
N SER A 287 3.54 -18.95 0.63
CA SER A 287 4.16 -19.25 -0.68
C SER A 287 4.91 -18.04 -1.28
N THR A 288 4.53 -16.82 -0.91
CA THR A 288 5.18 -15.56 -1.31
C THR A 288 5.00 -14.49 -0.24
N LEU A 289 5.77 -13.40 -0.33
CA LEU A 289 5.68 -12.23 0.54
C LEU A 289 4.71 -11.19 -0.05
N ALA A 290 3.88 -10.59 0.80
CA ALA A 290 2.91 -9.56 0.39
C ALA A 290 3.58 -8.20 0.07
N LEU A 291 4.67 -7.86 0.76
CA LEU A 291 5.32 -6.55 0.66
C LEU A 291 6.59 -6.61 -0.19
N ASP A 292 6.70 -5.71 -1.16
CA ASP A 292 7.89 -5.59 -2.03
C ASP A 292 9.18 -5.29 -1.27
N VAL A 293 9.08 -4.53 -0.16
CA VAL A 293 10.22 -4.30 0.72
C VAL A 293 10.73 -5.59 1.36
N HIS A 294 9.86 -6.47 1.84
CA HIS A 294 10.27 -7.76 2.42
C HIS A 294 10.90 -8.66 1.37
N ARG A 295 10.39 -8.63 0.13
CA ARG A 295 11.02 -9.32 -1.01
C ARG A 295 12.43 -8.77 -1.26
N ALA A 296 12.61 -7.46 -1.29
CA ALA A 296 13.91 -6.84 -1.48
C ALA A 296 14.90 -7.15 -0.33
N LEU A 297 14.45 -7.13 0.93
CA LEU A 297 15.26 -7.47 2.11
C LEU A 297 15.77 -8.93 2.10
N CYS A 298 15.15 -9.80 1.31
CA CYS A 298 15.60 -11.18 1.09
C CYS A 298 16.77 -11.31 0.10
N MET A 299 17.04 -10.32 -0.76
CA MET A 299 18.08 -10.42 -1.82
C MET A 299 19.47 -10.84 -1.33
N PRO A 300 19.97 -10.39 -0.16
CA PRO A 300 21.28 -10.80 0.37
C PRO A 300 21.47 -12.31 0.45
N LEU A 301 20.40 -13.07 0.68
CA LEU A 301 20.45 -14.53 0.78
C LEU A 301 20.92 -15.19 -0.53
N ALA A 302 20.70 -14.55 -1.69
CA ALA A 302 21.23 -15.03 -2.97
C ALA A 302 22.71 -14.72 -3.15
N TRP A 303 23.22 -13.68 -2.47
CA TRP A 303 24.59 -13.18 -2.62
C TRP A 303 25.59 -13.87 -1.70
N LEU A 304 25.10 -14.65 -0.74
CA LEU A 304 25.88 -15.42 0.22
C LEU A 304 26.17 -16.86 -0.24
N SER A 305 26.13 -17.13 -1.54
CA SER A 305 26.29 -18.49 -2.10
C SER A 305 27.66 -19.16 -1.83
N LYS A 306 28.66 -18.40 -1.38
CA LYS A 306 29.99 -18.90 -0.98
C LYS A 306 30.18 -18.99 0.54
N THR A 307 29.16 -18.64 1.32
CA THR A 307 29.23 -18.63 2.79
C THR A 307 29.07 -20.05 3.34
N LYS A 308 29.72 -20.32 4.48
CA LYS A 308 29.57 -21.59 5.18
C LYS A 308 28.16 -21.65 5.79
N LEU A 309 27.39 -22.65 5.37
CA LEU A 309 26.09 -22.96 5.96
C LEU A 309 26.26 -23.67 7.32
N PRO A 310 25.27 -23.55 8.23
CA PRO A 310 24.02 -22.80 8.07
C PRO A 310 24.19 -21.29 8.33
N LEU A 311 23.32 -20.47 7.74
CA LEU A 311 23.30 -19.02 7.91
C LEU A 311 22.70 -18.60 9.25
N ASN A 312 23.22 -17.51 9.80
CA ASN A 312 22.63 -16.79 10.93
C ASN A 312 22.03 -15.46 10.46
N VAL A 313 20.73 -15.29 10.68
CA VAL A 313 19.98 -14.11 10.24
C VAL A 313 19.38 -13.39 11.44
N CYS A 314 19.48 -12.06 11.46
CA CYS A 314 18.83 -11.21 12.46
C CYS A 314 17.95 -10.18 11.75
N VAL A 315 16.73 -10.02 12.23
CA VAL A 315 15.77 -9.01 11.76
C VAL A 315 15.45 -8.06 12.92
N LEU A 316 15.92 -6.82 12.82
CA LEU A 316 15.54 -5.73 13.71
C LEU A 316 14.27 -5.07 13.20
N GLY A 317 13.26 -4.92 14.07
CA GLY A 317 11.92 -4.50 13.65
C GLY A 317 11.15 -5.66 13.04
N ALA A 318 11.06 -6.78 13.78
CA ALA A 318 10.43 -7.98 13.25
C ALA A 318 8.90 -7.84 13.06
N GLY A 319 8.25 -6.85 13.68
CA GLY A 319 6.81 -6.63 13.57
C GLY A 319 6.02 -7.88 13.94
N ALA A 320 5.04 -8.26 13.10
CA ALA A 320 4.30 -9.51 13.30
C ALA A 320 5.08 -10.79 12.87
N CYS A 321 6.40 -10.68 12.65
CA CYS A 321 7.30 -11.74 12.21
C CYS A 321 6.97 -12.33 10.83
N THR A 322 6.33 -11.58 9.93
CA THR A 322 6.05 -12.07 8.56
C THR A 322 7.33 -12.51 7.84
N LEU A 323 8.34 -11.63 7.77
CA LEU A 323 9.61 -11.94 7.12
C LEU A 323 10.36 -13.08 7.83
N PRO A 324 10.55 -13.08 9.17
CA PRO A 324 11.14 -14.22 9.87
C PRO A 324 10.42 -15.55 9.62
N LEU A 325 9.08 -15.60 9.74
CA LEU A 325 8.33 -16.84 9.52
C LEU A 325 8.43 -17.33 8.07
N PHE A 326 8.48 -16.40 7.10
CA PHE A 326 8.71 -16.75 5.70
C PHE A 326 10.08 -17.39 5.49
N LEU A 327 11.15 -16.83 6.06
CA LEU A 327 12.49 -17.43 5.99
C LEU A 327 12.55 -18.80 6.66
N LEU A 328 11.89 -18.94 7.82
CA LEU A 328 11.84 -20.18 8.58
C LEU A 328 11.17 -21.32 7.79
N GLU A 329 10.12 -21.01 7.03
CA GLU A 329 9.33 -21.99 6.25
C GLU A 329 10.07 -22.46 4.99
N HIS A 330 10.87 -21.60 4.36
CA HIS A 330 11.51 -21.88 3.06
C HIS A 330 12.97 -22.31 3.13
N TYR A 331 13.62 -22.17 4.27
CA TYR A 331 14.99 -22.64 4.47
C TYR A 331 15.03 -23.85 5.39
N SER A 332 15.81 -24.87 5.02
CA SER A 332 16.03 -26.04 5.85
C SER A 332 16.96 -25.73 7.04
N PRO A 333 16.97 -26.55 8.11
CA PRO A 333 17.93 -26.40 9.21
C PRO A 333 19.41 -26.50 8.78
N GLN A 334 19.69 -27.09 7.61
CA GLN A 334 21.04 -27.14 7.05
C GLN A 334 21.45 -25.82 6.40
N GLU A 335 20.50 -24.99 5.98
CA GLU A 335 20.73 -23.72 5.30
C GLU A 335 20.57 -22.51 6.23
N LEU A 336 19.64 -22.56 7.17
CA LEU A 336 19.39 -21.52 8.16
C LEU A 336 19.49 -22.13 9.55
N GLY A 337 20.41 -21.62 10.37
CA GLY A 337 20.77 -22.20 11.66
C GLY A 337 20.20 -21.41 12.83
N ARG A 338 20.17 -20.08 12.71
CA ARG A 338 19.63 -19.16 13.72
C ARG A 338 18.90 -18.02 13.03
N LEU A 339 17.73 -17.67 13.57
CA LEU A 339 16.90 -16.55 13.12
C LEU A 339 16.40 -15.75 14.33
N ASP A 340 17.04 -14.62 14.60
CA ASP A 340 16.58 -13.69 15.62
C ASP A 340 15.58 -12.69 15.04
N ALA A 341 14.39 -12.64 15.62
CA ALA A 341 13.39 -11.62 15.38
C ALA A 341 13.37 -10.66 16.58
N VAL A 342 13.87 -9.44 16.39
CA VAL A 342 14.03 -8.44 17.45
C VAL A 342 12.92 -7.40 17.32
N GLU A 343 12.09 -7.32 18.35
CA GLU A 343 10.92 -6.44 18.41
C GLU A 343 10.73 -5.95 19.85
N PRO A 344 10.91 -4.66 20.15
CA PRO A 344 10.85 -4.14 21.51
C PRO A 344 9.44 -4.14 22.13
N SER A 345 8.39 -4.09 21.32
CA SER A 345 7.01 -3.98 21.83
C SER A 345 6.48 -5.35 22.27
N SER A 346 6.20 -5.47 23.56
CA SER A 346 5.52 -6.63 24.14
C SER A 346 4.13 -6.85 23.53
N GLN A 347 3.43 -5.76 23.17
CA GLN A 347 2.14 -5.83 22.50
C GLN A 347 2.29 -6.38 21.07
N VAL A 348 3.23 -5.87 20.28
CA VAL A 348 3.47 -6.39 18.91
C VAL A 348 3.86 -7.86 18.96
N ASN A 349 4.75 -8.25 19.88
CA ASN A 349 5.12 -9.65 20.09
C ASN A 349 3.92 -10.52 20.51
N SER A 350 3.00 -9.99 21.31
CA SER A 350 1.75 -10.67 21.69
C SER A 350 0.83 -10.88 20.48
N ILE A 351 0.67 -9.84 19.64
CA ILE A 351 -0.10 -9.89 18.39
C ILE A 351 0.50 -10.94 17.44
N ALA A 352 1.82 -10.93 17.23
CA ALA A 352 2.52 -11.87 16.37
C ALA A 352 2.27 -13.33 16.81
N ARG A 353 2.34 -13.58 18.12
CA ARG A 353 2.07 -14.91 18.72
C ARG A 353 0.65 -15.36 18.53
N ARG A 354 -0.32 -14.46 18.76
CA ARG A 354 -1.74 -14.80 18.78
C ARG A 354 -2.37 -14.87 17.39
N PHE A 355 -1.93 -14.04 16.45
CA PHE A 355 -2.66 -13.83 15.19
C PHE A 355 -1.84 -14.08 13.91
N PHE A 356 -0.54 -14.28 13.99
CA PHE A 356 0.35 -14.46 12.81
C PHE A 356 1.12 -15.79 12.80
N GLY A 357 0.81 -16.70 13.73
CA GLY A 357 1.37 -18.05 13.77
C GLY A 357 2.71 -18.19 14.51
N VAL A 358 3.23 -17.12 15.12
CA VAL A 358 4.52 -17.18 15.84
C VAL A 358 4.49 -18.17 17.00
N ALA A 359 3.38 -18.27 17.76
CA ALA A 359 3.30 -19.21 18.88
C ALA A 359 3.50 -20.66 18.44
N SER A 360 2.92 -21.04 17.30
CA SER A 360 3.06 -22.38 16.73
C SER A 360 4.45 -22.63 16.14
N ALA A 361 5.07 -21.61 15.55
CA ALA A 361 6.44 -21.71 15.02
C ALA A 361 7.45 -21.93 16.15
N LEU A 362 7.37 -21.15 17.24
CA LEU A 362 8.27 -21.27 18.40
C LEU A 362 8.21 -22.64 19.08
N GLN A 363 7.06 -23.33 19.02
CA GLN A 363 6.93 -24.68 19.56
C GLN A 363 7.58 -25.75 18.67
N ARG A 364 7.66 -25.51 17.37
CA ARG A 364 8.04 -26.51 16.36
C ARG A 364 9.47 -26.35 15.87
N ASP A 365 10.00 -25.14 15.87
CA ASP A 365 11.28 -24.83 15.26
C ASP A 365 12.18 -24.00 16.20
N PRO A 366 13.28 -24.57 16.71
CA PRO A 366 14.17 -23.88 17.65
C PRO A 366 15.04 -22.80 17.00
N ARG A 367 15.03 -22.70 15.66
CA ARG A 367 15.83 -21.70 14.94
C ARG A 367 15.29 -20.28 15.13
N LEU A 368 13.97 -20.14 15.29
CA LEU A 368 13.33 -18.85 15.51
C LEU A 368 13.44 -18.43 16.98
N VAL A 369 14.01 -17.26 17.23
CA VAL A 369 14.13 -16.68 18.57
C VAL A 369 13.55 -15.27 18.56
N ILE A 370 12.52 -15.03 19.39
CA ILE A 370 12.00 -13.68 19.62
C ILE A 370 12.83 -12.97 20.69
N ARG A 371 13.30 -11.76 20.39
CA ARG A 371 14.06 -10.91 21.30
C ARG A 371 13.28 -9.63 21.58
N GLU A 372 12.67 -9.55 22.76
CA GLU A 372 11.95 -8.35 23.21
C GLU A 372 12.95 -7.31 23.76
N LYS A 373 13.61 -6.59 22.85
CA LYS A 373 14.64 -5.59 23.15
C LYS A 373 14.66 -4.51 22.08
N MET A 374 15.19 -3.34 22.43
CA MET A 374 15.58 -2.33 21.43
C MET A 374 16.68 -2.89 20.54
N GLY A 375 16.61 -2.65 19.23
CA GLY A 375 17.55 -3.21 18.26
C GLY A 375 19.00 -2.79 18.51
N GLU A 376 19.21 -1.54 18.88
CA GLU A 376 20.51 -0.97 19.24
C GLU A 376 21.09 -1.66 20.48
N GLU A 377 20.27 -1.83 21.53
CA GLU A 377 20.68 -2.50 22.77
C GLU A 377 21.01 -3.98 22.51
N PHE A 378 20.18 -4.66 21.72
CA PHE A 378 20.40 -6.04 21.34
C PHE A 378 21.75 -6.22 20.64
N LEU A 379 22.04 -5.43 19.60
CA LEU A 379 23.29 -5.54 18.85
C LEU A 379 24.54 -5.24 19.71
N GLN A 380 24.44 -4.29 20.64
CA GLN A 380 25.54 -3.98 21.57
C GLN A 380 25.87 -5.17 22.48
N GLN A 381 24.86 -5.90 22.93
CA GLN A 381 25.01 -7.03 23.84
C GLN A 381 25.34 -8.35 23.13
N GLU A 382 24.93 -8.48 21.87
CA GLU A 382 25.18 -9.67 21.06
C GLU A 382 26.69 -9.87 20.86
N ARG A 383 27.10 -11.14 20.79
CA ARG A 383 28.50 -11.55 20.63
C ARG A 383 28.71 -12.38 19.37
N GLU A 384 27.65 -13.04 18.90
CA GLU A 384 27.70 -13.82 17.68
C GLU A 384 27.58 -12.92 16.45
N ALA A 385 28.14 -13.40 15.34
CA ALA A 385 28.07 -12.71 14.06
C ALA A 385 26.91 -13.22 13.20
N PHE A 386 26.32 -12.33 12.42
CA PHE A 386 25.24 -12.62 11.48
C PHE A 386 25.76 -12.60 10.05
N ASP A 387 25.27 -13.51 9.23
CA ASP A 387 25.50 -13.50 7.79
C ASP A 387 24.59 -12.48 7.10
N VAL A 388 23.37 -12.33 7.61
CA VAL A 388 22.45 -11.25 7.20
C VAL A 388 21.91 -10.55 8.43
N LEU A 389 22.07 -9.24 8.47
CA LEU A 389 21.42 -8.36 9.43
C LEU A 389 20.42 -7.48 8.68
N VAL A 390 19.15 -7.54 9.06
CA VAL A 390 18.07 -6.74 8.48
C VAL A 390 17.67 -5.65 9.46
N VAL A 391 17.50 -4.43 8.97
CA VAL A 391 16.91 -3.30 9.68
C VAL A 391 15.63 -2.91 8.95
N ASP A 392 14.49 -3.29 9.53
CA ASP A 392 13.14 -2.99 9.06
C ASP A 392 12.34 -2.31 10.19
N VAL A 393 12.91 -1.23 10.73
CA VAL A 393 12.35 -0.52 11.88
C VAL A 393 11.75 0.79 11.40
N GLU A 394 10.50 1.07 11.76
CA GLU A 394 9.86 2.36 11.47
C GLU A 394 10.10 3.35 12.62
N ALA A 395 10.44 4.61 12.31
CA ALA A 395 10.62 5.67 13.31
C ALA A 395 9.30 6.24 13.83
N GLY A 396 8.19 5.95 13.16
CA GLY A 396 6.86 6.41 13.53
C GLY A 396 6.58 7.89 13.22
N GLU A 397 7.53 8.77 13.52
CA GLU A 397 7.55 10.17 13.09
C GLU A 397 8.82 10.44 12.26
N SER A 398 8.70 11.28 11.24
CA SER A 398 9.83 11.69 10.40
C SER A 398 10.80 12.56 11.21
N CYS A 399 12.08 12.19 11.21
CA CYS A 399 13.16 13.01 11.77
C CYS A 399 14.16 13.32 10.65
N ASP A 400 14.45 14.62 10.42
CA ASP A 400 15.27 15.10 9.30
C ASP A 400 14.84 14.58 7.92
N GLY A 401 13.55 14.32 7.75
CA GLY A 401 12.98 13.78 6.51
C GLY A 401 13.18 12.28 6.33
N VAL A 402 13.56 11.55 7.38
CA VAL A 402 13.69 10.09 7.41
C VAL A 402 12.61 9.50 8.31
N ARG A 403 11.75 8.64 7.72
CA ARG A 403 10.68 7.91 8.41
C ARG A 403 11.10 6.50 8.83
N ALA A 404 12.03 5.89 8.11
CA ALA A 404 12.63 4.62 8.47
C ALA A 404 14.08 4.57 7.96
N PRO A 405 15.03 3.99 8.72
CA PRO A 405 14.89 3.63 10.13
C PRO A 405 14.95 4.87 11.05
N PRO A 406 14.75 4.73 12.38
CA PRO A 406 15.06 5.79 13.33
C PRO A 406 16.48 6.33 13.10
N ILE A 407 16.66 7.65 13.17
CA ILE A 407 17.93 8.28 12.78
C ILE A 407 19.15 7.77 13.58
N GLY A 408 18.93 7.34 14.83
CA GLY A 408 19.96 6.70 15.66
C GLY A 408 20.49 5.39 15.08
N MET A 409 19.69 4.65 14.30
CA MET A 409 20.11 3.47 13.56
C MET A 409 20.86 3.80 12.26
N LEU A 410 21.04 5.07 11.93
CA LEU A 410 21.91 5.55 10.84
C LEU A 410 23.14 6.27 11.36
N ASP A 411 23.27 6.46 12.67
CA ASP A 411 24.42 7.12 13.23
C ASP A 411 25.64 6.21 13.20
N ARG A 412 26.82 6.86 13.11
CA ARG A 412 28.11 6.18 12.94
C ARG A 412 28.33 5.06 13.97
N GLN A 413 27.96 5.29 15.23
CA GLN A 413 28.14 4.32 16.30
C GLN A 413 27.31 3.04 16.07
N PHE A 414 26.05 3.19 15.66
CA PHE A 414 25.19 2.06 15.35
C PHE A 414 25.71 1.29 14.14
N LEU A 415 26.00 2.00 13.05
CA LEU A 415 26.50 1.38 11.81
C LEU A 415 27.82 0.62 12.05
N GLN A 416 28.73 1.17 12.86
CA GLN A 416 29.96 0.49 13.27
C GLN A 416 29.66 -0.76 14.11
N THR A 417 28.72 -0.68 15.04
CA THR A 417 28.30 -1.84 15.85
C THR A 417 27.72 -2.92 14.97
N ALA A 418 26.81 -2.58 14.05
CA ALA A 418 26.22 -3.49 13.09
C ALA A 418 27.29 -4.16 12.21
N LYS A 419 28.24 -3.37 11.67
CA LYS A 419 29.38 -3.89 10.89
C LYS A 419 30.22 -4.90 11.69
N CYS A 420 30.54 -4.59 12.95
CA CYS A 420 31.25 -5.50 13.85
C CYS A 420 30.45 -6.76 14.25
N ARG A 421 29.15 -6.81 13.95
CA ARG A 421 28.28 -7.98 14.16
C ARG A 421 27.99 -8.74 12.86
N LEU A 422 28.49 -8.29 11.72
CA LEU A 422 28.44 -9.06 10.49
C LEU A 422 29.60 -10.05 10.44
N ALA A 423 29.33 -11.24 9.90
CA ALA A 423 30.37 -12.16 9.45
C ALA A 423 31.24 -11.48 8.37
N PRO A 424 32.45 -11.97 8.06
CA PRO A 424 33.32 -11.37 7.03
C PRO A 424 32.62 -11.12 5.69
N ASN A 425 31.82 -12.10 5.22
CA ASN A 425 31.03 -11.97 3.99
C ASN A 425 29.60 -11.45 4.24
N GLY A 426 29.29 -11.04 5.47
CA GLY A 426 27.95 -10.67 5.89
C GLY A 426 27.45 -9.38 5.27
N ILE A 427 26.13 -9.25 5.21
CA ILE A 427 25.45 -8.12 4.55
C ILE A 427 24.43 -7.53 5.52
N LEU A 428 24.48 -6.21 5.68
CA LEU A 428 23.45 -5.43 6.34
C LEU A 428 22.46 -4.91 5.29
N ALA A 429 21.19 -5.29 5.41
CA ALA A 429 20.10 -4.80 4.58
C ALA A 429 19.24 -3.82 5.38
N VAL A 430 19.03 -2.61 4.86
CA VAL A 430 18.30 -1.54 5.58
C VAL A 430 17.16 -1.03 4.71
N ASN A 431 15.94 -1.10 5.23
CA ASN A 431 14.79 -0.42 4.66
C ASN A 431 14.86 1.08 5.01
N VAL A 432 14.89 1.94 4.01
CA VAL A 432 14.98 3.39 4.17
C VAL A 432 13.78 4.07 3.51
N ILE A 433 13.05 4.86 4.30
CA ILE A 433 11.93 5.68 3.83
C ILE A 433 12.30 7.15 4.08
N THR A 434 12.40 7.94 3.01
CA THR A 434 12.65 9.38 3.11
C THR A 434 11.52 10.19 2.48
N GLU A 435 11.39 11.44 2.92
CA GLU A 435 10.38 12.39 2.41
C GLU A 435 10.91 13.25 1.25
N SER A 436 12.22 13.24 1.02
CA SER A 436 12.88 14.02 -0.02
C SER A 436 14.18 13.37 -0.50
N GLN A 437 14.61 13.78 -1.69
CA GLN A 437 15.93 13.41 -2.22
C GLN A 437 17.08 13.95 -1.35
N GLU A 438 16.91 15.12 -0.73
CA GLU A 438 17.92 15.69 0.17
C GLU A 438 18.13 14.80 1.40
N ALA A 439 17.03 14.32 2.01
CA ALA A 439 17.10 13.38 3.12
C ALA A 439 17.77 12.06 2.68
N LEU A 440 17.47 11.55 1.49
CA LEU A 440 18.11 10.35 0.96
C LEU A 440 19.63 10.52 0.81
N ASN A 441 20.08 11.66 0.28
CA ASN A 441 21.51 11.98 0.13
C ASN A 441 22.22 12.05 1.50
N LYS A 442 21.53 12.55 2.54
CA LYS A 442 22.06 12.55 3.92
C LYS A 442 22.23 11.13 4.46
N VAL A 443 21.27 10.24 4.19
CA VAL A 443 21.36 8.81 4.56
C VAL A 443 22.56 8.16 3.87
N GLU A 444 22.71 8.35 2.56
CA GLU A 444 23.86 7.84 1.79
C GLU A 444 25.19 8.32 2.36
N SER A 445 25.28 9.60 2.72
CA SER A 445 26.49 10.19 3.32
C SER A 445 26.82 9.56 4.67
N LYS A 446 25.82 9.31 5.53
CA LYS A 446 26.03 8.66 6.84
C LYS A 446 26.52 7.21 6.68
N ILE A 447 25.93 6.48 5.74
CA ILE A 447 26.29 5.08 5.45
C ILE A 447 27.71 4.97 4.89
N GLY A 448 28.05 5.84 3.93
CA GLY A 448 29.34 5.87 3.24
C GLY A 448 30.56 6.17 4.12
N ILE A 449 30.33 6.64 5.36
CA ILE A 449 31.39 6.83 6.37
C ILE A 449 31.88 5.49 6.94
N VAL A 450 31.05 4.45 6.93
CA VAL A 450 31.30 3.17 7.63
C VAL A 450 31.42 1.99 6.66
N PHE A 451 30.62 1.99 5.61
CA PHE A 451 30.65 0.98 4.55
C PHE A 451 31.30 1.61 3.32
N SER A 452 32.12 0.83 2.61
CA SER A 452 32.83 1.29 1.40
C SER A 452 32.22 0.76 0.11
N ARG A 453 31.29 -0.19 0.22
CA ARG A 453 30.59 -0.78 -0.90
C ARG A 453 29.12 -1.02 -0.61
N GLU A 454 28.29 -0.43 -1.46
CA GLU A 454 26.87 -0.35 -1.25
C GLU A 454 26.07 -0.55 -2.54
N LEU A 455 24.96 -1.27 -2.43
CA LEU A 455 23.95 -1.40 -3.49
C LEU A 455 22.61 -0.88 -3.00
N ARG A 456 21.86 -0.18 -3.86
CA ARG A 456 20.52 0.35 -3.56
C ARG A 456 19.53 -0.25 -4.52
N LEU A 457 18.43 -0.78 -4.01
CA LEU A 457 17.23 -0.99 -4.79
C LEU A 457 16.24 0.15 -4.51
N SER A 458 15.86 0.89 -5.54
CA SER A 458 14.87 1.98 -5.41
C SER A 458 13.48 1.42 -5.69
N LEU A 459 12.63 1.34 -4.66
CA LEU A 459 11.23 0.94 -4.75
C LEU A 459 10.34 2.19 -4.87
N PRO A 460 9.04 2.07 -5.22
CA PRO A 460 8.17 3.23 -5.40
C PRO A 460 8.02 4.13 -4.17
N SER A 461 8.06 3.57 -2.96
CA SER A 461 7.81 4.31 -1.71
C SER A 461 9.01 4.31 -0.74
N ASN A 462 10.05 3.54 -1.03
CA ASN A 462 11.19 3.32 -0.13
C ASN A 462 12.43 2.87 -0.91
N SER A 463 13.57 2.77 -0.24
CA SER A 463 14.82 2.27 -0.81
C SER A 463 15.41 1.22 0.10
N VAL A 464 15.90 0.12 -0.47
CA VAL A 464 16.61 -0.90 0.29
C VAL A 464 18.10 -0.79 0.03
N PHE A 465 18.85 -0.56 1.10
CA PHE A 465 20.30 -0.42 1.10
C PHE A 465 20.93 -1.76 1.47
N PHE A 466 21.92 -2.20 0.70
CA PHE A 466 22.68 -3.42 0.96
C PHE A 466 24.15 -3.08 1.17
N LEU A 467 24.62 -3.30 2.40
CA LEU A 467 25.90 -2.83 2.90
C LEU A 467 26.79 -4.03 3.21
N PHE A 468 27.89 -4.16 2.47
CA PHE A 468 28.76 -5.33 2.54
C PHE A 468 29.84 -5.14 3.61
N ASN A 469 30.08 -6.15 4.44
CA ASN A 469 31.11 -6.03 5.49
C ASN A 469 32.53 -5.94 4.89
N GLU A 470 32.81 -6.75 3.87
CA GLU A 470 34.07 -6.77 3.12
C GLU A 470 33.87 -6.34 1.65
N GLU A 471 34.92 -5.77 1.07
CA GLU A 471 34.98 -5.43 -0.34
C GLU A 471 35.10 -6.69 -1.20
N LYS A 472 34.28 -6.76 -2.25
CA LYS A 472 34.46 -7.70 -3.36
C LYS A 472 34.34 -6.90 -4.64
N ASP A 473 35.06 -7.28 -5.69
CA ASP A 473 34.78 -6.78 -7.04
C ASP A 473 33.76 -7.69 -7.69
N SER A 474 32.53 -7.19 -7.84
CA SER A 474 31.47 -7.82 -8.63
C SER A 474 30.62 -6.73 -9.28
N ASP A 475 30.36 -6.88 -10.56
CA ASP A 475 29.44 -6.00 -11.30
C ASP A 475 28.00 -6.20 -10.80
N ILE A 476 27.17 -5.15 -10.87
CA ILE A 476 25.73 -5.20 -10.57
C ILE A 476 25.06 -6.33 -11.38
N ALA A 477 25.49 -6.53 -12.63
CA ALA A 477 24.99 -7.60 -13.48
C ALA A 477 25.21 -9.00 -12.86
N GLU A 478 26.29 -9.21 -12.11
CA GLU A 478 26.53 -10.46 -11.40
C GLU A 478 25.54 -10.65 -10.26
N TYR A 479 25.26 -9.61 -9.46
CA TYR A 479 24.28 -9.67 -8.37
C TYR A 479 22.86 -9.92 -8.87
N VAL A 480 22.48 -9.28 -9.98
CA VAL A 480 21.21 -9.54 -10.65
C VAL A 480 21.14 -11.00 -11.10
N ARG A 481 22.20 -11.53 -11.72
CA ARG A 481 22.27 -12.94 -12.14
C ARG A 481 22.18 -13.89 -10.95
N MET A 482 22.82 -13.58 -9.81
CA MET A 482 22.73 -14.41 -8.61
C MET A 482 21.31 -14.47 -8.05
N VAL A 483 20.59 -13.34 -8.06
CA VAL A 483 19.17 -13.30 -7.69
C VAL A 483 18.33 -14.14 -8.67
N GLN A 484 18.53 -13.97 -9.97
CA GLN A 484 17.81 -14.71 -11.02
C GLN A 484 18.08 -16.23 -10.99
N ASN A 485 19.26 -16.65 -10.51
CA ASN A 485 19.64 -18.06 -10.43
C ASN A 485 19.27 -18.71 -9.08
N SER A 486 18.82 -17.92 -8.09
CA SER A 486 18.43 -18.45 -6.80
C SER A 486 17.01 -19.01 -6.84
N VAL A 487 16.86 -20.28 -6.47
CA VAL A 487 15.54 -20.95 -6.39
C VAL A 487 14.64 -20.22 -5.40
N PHE A 488 15.16 -19.85 -4.23
CA PHE A 488 14.39 -19.12 -3.23
C PHE A 488 13.89 -17.77 -3.76
N GLN A 489 14.75 -17.03 -4.46
CA GLN A 489 14.40 -15.72 -5.02
C GLN A 489 13.42 -15.80 -6.18
N THR A 490 13.52 -16.81 -7.03
CA THR A 490 12.65 -16.98 -8.21
C THR A 490 11.29 -17.57 -7.83
N GLN A 491 11.27 -18.59 -6.98
CA GLN A 491 10.07 -19.35 -6.66
C GLN A 491 9.24 -18.71 -5.54
N TYR A 492 9.88 -18.19 -4.49
CA TYR A 492 9.18 -17.75 -3.27
C TYR A 492 9.21 -16.23 -3.10
N ALA A 493 10.39 -15.61 -2.99
CA ALA A 493 10.49 -14.17 -2.79
C ALA A 493 10.15 -13.36 -4.06
N GLN A 494 10.15 -14.02 -5.22
CA GLN A 494 9.85 -13.45 -6.55
C GLN A 494 10.62 -12.16 -6.88
N THR A 495 11.83 -11.97 -6.35
CA THR A 495 12.59 -10.72 -6.52
C THR A 495 13.04 -10.39 -7.95
N PRO A 496 13.16 -11.33 -8.92
CA PRO A 496 13.40 -10.97 -10.32
C PRO A 496 12.33 -10.02 -10.90
N ALA A 497 11.06 -10.19 -10.53
CA ALA A 497 9.98 -9.30 -10.97
C ALA A 497 10.14 -7.87 -10.42
N LEU A 498 10.77 -7.70 -9.25
CA LEU A 498 11.14 -6.38 -8.75
C LEU A 498 12.25 -5.76 -9.60
N LEU A 499 13.25 -6.55 -10.00
CA LEU A 499 14.37 -6.05 -10.82
C LEU A 499 13.96 -5.68 -12.26
N GLU A 500 12.79 -6.12 -12.74
CA GLU A 500 12.22 -5.68 -14.01
C GLU A 500 11.66 -4.24 -13.95
N THR A 501 11.22 -3.80 -12.77
CA THR A 501 10.53 -2.53 -12.57
C THR A 501 11.31 -1.53 -11.72
N CYS A 502 12.25 -2.02 -10.92
CA CYS A 502 13.03 -1.27 -9.94
C CYS A 502 14.53 -1.37 -10.28
N GLN A 503 15.24 -0.28 -10.10
CA GLN A 503 16.66 -0.21 -10.46
C GLN A 503 17.55 -0.55 -9.26
N LEU A 504 18.40 -1.57 -9.44
CA LEU A 504 19.53 -1.85 -8.54
C LEU A 504 20.73 -1.01 -8.99
N THR A 505 21.21 -0.11 -8.14
CA THR A 505 22.33 0.80 -8.42
C THR A 505 23.43 0.63 -7.41
N ALA A 506 24.68 0.56 -7.85
CA ALA A 506 25.80 0.88 -6.99
C ALA A 506 25.87 2.40 -6.83
N TRP A 507 26.15 2.87 -5.63
CA TRP A 507 26.58 4.25 -5.43
C TRP A 507 27.88 4.21 -4.65
N HIS A 508 28.78 5.13 -4.98
CA HIS A 508 30.02 5.31 -4.23
C HIS A 508 29.90 6.59 -3.44
N SER A 509 30.11 6.49 -2.14
CA SER A 509 30.35 7.66 -1.28
C SER A 509 31.47 8.49 -1.89
N SER A 510 31.15 9.71 -2.31
CA SER A 510 32.17 10.70 -2.67
C SER A 510 32.79 11.18 -1.36
N ASN A 511 33.89 10.54 -0.94
CA ASN A 511 34.67 11.02 0.19
C ASN A 511 35.14 12.46 -0.01
#